data_AF-A0A8T1X4V5-F1
#
_entry.id   AF-A0A8T1X4V5-F1
#
_cell.length_a   1.000
_cell.length_b   1.000
_cell.length_c   1.000
_cell.angle_alpha   90.00
_cell.angle_beta   90.00
_cell.angle_gamma   90.00
#
_symmetry.space_group_name_H-M   'P 1'
#
loop_
_entity.id
_entity.type
_entity.pdbx_description
1 polymer ?
#
loop_
_entity_poly.entity_id
_entity_poly.type
_entity_poly.pdbx_seq_one_letter_code
_entity_poly.pdbx_strand_id
1 'polypeptide(L)'
;MDVPDSGDQFLPEEQDPVGDVVSQSFKEQVLRELQKMKATQRLEFEALERLQREKHEAERKARHLELELQEQRRKLSLNEEQLTRTFVAAGNVEKQREIILHEDSGSGSADDFGTNDDGDMATEADEAEQNRKERILKRSQKTLQEAALPPRMEVASKNGGTFEGGNGTSKTSVKQKKKLRIAAEEAERWRKHRPKPVPNFDHLHAQLEASAKKRKEFVRRGQVEEDDDAGTTSKDKGSEFFVSRAAELADLRERKEARKQRLLAKQEAIRQKKKQAQDKLIARTRASVGADVMPQRKPTKSETLRVQKLMADAAKKQQERDREEREADARERRREEATRRVRAQVRQSENIRRDNFAGNFVDLKDLDTLAKDKAREQRQQFKEAIARNREKLLAAAALRPSLMERFTTTVKRETHHRAALEAVVKTVFEKDLSALKGILTDDEQELAVEMVAADNENNGNSADAD
;
A
#
# COMPACT_ATOMS: atom_id res chain seq x y z
N MET A 1 -74.40 -53.62 57.20
CA MET A 1 -74.39 -52.48 58.12
C MET A 1 -73.38 -51.48 57.59
N ASP A 2 -73.55 -51.01 56.35
CA ASP A 2 -74.53 -50.00 55.90
C ASP A 2 -74.04 -48.57 56.21
N VAL A 3 -73.63 -47.91 55.12
CA VAL A 3 -73.40 -46.47 54.89
C VAL A 3 -74.78 -45.76 55.07
N PRO A 4 -74.96 -44.44 55.41
CA PRO A 4 -74.17 -43.33 54.85
C PRO A 4 -74.07 -41.98 55.62
N ASP A 5 -73.33 -41.06 54.99
CA ASP A 5 -73.72 -39.66 54.72
C ASP A 5 -73.14 -38.49 55.56
N SER A 6 -72.95 -37.38 54.83
CA SER A 6 -72.47 -36.02 55.15
C SER A 6 -70.96 -35.87 55.37
N GLY A 7 -70.18 -35.23 54.49
CA GLY A 7 -70.50 -34.15 53.57
C GLY A 7 -69.71 -32.93 54.02
N ASP A 8 -68.47 -32.79 53.54
CA ASP A 8 -67.81 -31.49 53.57
C ASP A 8 -67.07 -31.24 52.25
N GLN A 9 -67.37 -30.08 51.72
CA GLN A 9 -67.24 -29.74 50.32
C GLN A 9 -65.81 -29.28 50.03
N PHE A 10 -65.18 -29.93 49.07
CA PHE A 10 -64.05 -29.39 48.34
C PHE A 10 -64.48 -28.05 47.71
N LEU A 11 -63.93 -26.95 48.19
CA LEU A 11 -63.88 -25.70 47.43
C LEU A 11 -62.97 -25.92 46.21
N PRO A 12 -63.44 -25.70 44.97
CA PRO A 12 -62.54 -25.45 43.87
C PRO A 12 -62.02 -24.02 44.03
N GLU A 13 -60.76 -23.90 44.45
CA GLU A 13 -60.01 -22.66 44.37
C GLU A 13 -59.90 -22.31 42.87
N GLU A 14 -60.71 -21.36 42.42
CA GLU A 14 -60.61 -20.76 41.09
C GLU A 14 -59.25 -20.06 40.97
N GLN A 15 -58.28 -20.78 40.43
CA GLN A 15 -57.05 -20.19 39.92
C GLN A 15 -57.36 -19.51 38.59
N ASP A 16 -57.36 -18.17 38.60
CA ASP A 16 -57.30 -17.34 37.41
C ASP A 16 -56.11 -17.74 36.50
N PRO A 17 -56.31 -18.26 35.27
CA PRO A 17 -55.21 -18.74 34.43
C PRO A 17 -54.66 -17.67 33.45
N VAL A 18 -54.89 -16.38 33.68
CA VAL A 18 -54.58 -15.35 32.67
C VAL A 18 -53.32 -14.53 33.00
N GLY A 19 -52.77 -14.64 34.22
CA GLY A 19 -51.56 -13.93 34.65
C GLY A 19 -50.21 -14.63 34.41
N ASP A 20 -50.20 -15.95 34.20
CA ASP A 20 -48.95 -16.74 34.27
C ASP A 20 -48.29 -17.00 32.89
N VAL A 21 -49.04 -16.94 31.78
CA VAL A 21 -48.51 -17.22 30.43
C VAL A 21 -47.50 -16.15 29.98
N VAL A 22 -47.76 -14.87 30.31
CA VAL A 22 -46.84 -13.77 29.99
C VAL A 22 -45.54 -13.88 30.82
N SER A 23 -45.65 -14.30 32.08
CA SER A 23 -44.49 -14.54 32.95
C SER A 23 -43.64 -15.75 32.50
N GLN A 24 -44.26 -16.81 31.99
CA GLN A 24 -43.53 -17.98 31.47
C GLN A 24 -42.79 -17.66 30.17
N SER A 25 -43.41 -16.91 29.24
CA SER A 25 -42.74 -16.50 28.00
C SER A 25 -41.50 -15.60 28.25
N PHE A 26 -41.57 -14.71 29.23
CA PHE A 26 -40.43 -13.88 29.62
C PHE A 26 -39.30 -14.71 30.27
N LYS A 27 -39.65 -15.65 31.16
CA LYS A 27 -38.67 -16.58 31.77
C LYS A 27 -37.95 -17.41 30.70
N GLU A 28 -38.69 -17.92 29.71
CA GLU A 28 -38.09 -18.64 28.58
C GLU A 28 -37.18 -17.77 27.72
N GLN A 29 -37.57 -16.51 27.48
CA GLN A 29 -36.73 -15.58 26.72
C GLN A 29 -35.40 -15.33 27.43
N VAL A 30 -35.43 -15.09 28.74
CA VAL A 30 -34.22 -14.90 29.55
C VAL A 30 -33.35 -16.16 29.55
N LEU A 31 -33.94 -17.35 29.65
CA LEU A 31 -33.18 -18.60 29.58
C LEU A 31 -32.51 -18.82 28.22
N ARG A 32 -33.20 -18.50 27.11
CA ARG A 32 -32.61 -18.57 25.76
C ARG A 32 -31.46 -17.56 25.62
N GLU A 33 -31.61 -16.37 26.19
CA GLU A 33 -30.59 -15.33 26.13
C GLU A 33 -29.34 -15.69 26.96
N LEU A 34 -29.53 -16.26 28.16
CA LEU A 34 -28.44 -16.81 28.97
C LEU A 34 -27.72 -17.98 28.27
N GLN A 35 -28.46 -18.86 27.60
CA GLN A 35 -27.85 -19.94 26.81
C GLN A 35 -27.04 -19.39 25.63
N LYS A 36 -27.53 -18.34 24.96
CA LYS A 36 -26.79 -17.65 23.90
C LYS A 36 -25.50 -17.03 24.45
N MET A 37 -25.56 -16.30 25.56
CA MET A 37 -24.37 -15.73 26.20
C MET A 37 -23.34 -16.79 26.60
N LYS A 38 -23.80 -17.93 27.12
CA LYS A 38 -22.90 -19.04 27.46
C LYS A 38 -22.27 -19.68 26.22
N ALA A 39 -22.99 -19.73 25.10
CA ALA A 39 -22.45 -20.22 23.84
C ALA A 39 -21.43 -19.25 23.24
N THR A 40 -21.69 -17.94 23.29
CA THR A 40 -20.74 -16.92 22.80
C THR A 40 -19.47 -16.91 23.63
N GLN A 41 -19.56 -16.98 24.96
CA GLN A 41 -18.39 -17.08 25.84
C GLN A 41 -17.53 -18.30 25.51
N ARG A 42 -18.13 -19.46 25.23
CA ARG A 42 -17.38 -20.66 24.83
C ARG A 42 -16.63 -20.45 23.52
N LEU A 43 -17.26 -19.82 22.54
CA LEU A 43 -16.63 -19.48 21.26
C LEU A 43 -15.49 -18.45 21.43
N GLU A 44 -15.68 -17.47 22.32
CA GLU A 44 -14.66 -16.48 22.66
C GLU A 44 -13.44 -17.14 23.33
N PHE A 45 -13.66 -18.04 24.29
CA PHE A 45 -12.58 -18.82 24.91
C PHE A 45 -11.83 -19.69 23.89
N GLU A 46 -12.54 -20.34 22.97
CA GLU A 46 -11.90 -21.13 21.91
C GLU A 46 -11.09 -20.24 20.94
N ALA A 47 -11.61 -19.05 20.60
CA ALA A 47 -10.90 -18.09 19.78
C ALA A 47 -9.62 -17.58 20.46
N LEU A 48 -9.67 -17.30 21.76
CA LEU A 48 -8.51 -16.90 22.56
C LEU A 48 -7.44 -18.00 22.61
N GLU A 49 -7.85 -19.27 22.75
CA GLU A 49 -6.91 -20.38 22.74
C GLU A 49 -6.22 -20.55 21.38
N ARG A 50 -6.97 -20.39 20.28
CA ARG A 50 -6.39 -20.39 18.92
C ARG A 50 -5.41 -19.23 18.73
N LEU A 51 -5.76 -18.04 19.21
CA LEU A 51 -4.90 -16.86 19.13
C LEU A 51 -3.60 -17.04 19.93
N GLN A 52 -3.66 -17.69 21.10
CA GLN A 52 -2.46 -18.02 21.88
C GLN A 52 -1.55 -19.00 21.14
N ARG A 53 -2.11 -20.03 20.50
CA ARG A 53 -1.33 -20.98 19.69
C ARG A 53 -0.65 -20.27 18.51
N GLU A 54 -1.38 -19.43 17.79
CA GLU A 54 -0.83 -18.65 16.67
C GLU A 54 0.25 -17.66 17.13
N LYS A 55 0.05 -17.00 18.28
CA LYS A 55 1.07 -16.14 18.91
C LYS A 55 2.36 -16.91 19.21
N HIS A 56 2.25 -18.10 19.80
CA HIS A 56 3.44 -18.92 20.11
C HIS A 56 4.14 -19.45 18.84
N GLU A 57 3.42 -19.71 17.76
CA GLU A 57 4.02 -20.06 16.47
C GLU A 57 4.71 -18.86 15.82
N ALA A 58 4.07 -17.69 15.86
CA ALA A 58 4.65 -16.45 15.37
C ALA A 58 5.93 -16.08 16.14
N GLU A 59 5.93 -16.24 17.46
CA GLU A 59 7.10 -16.00 18.30
C GLU A 59 8.25 -16.96 17.99
N ARG A 60 7.96 -18.25 17.77
CA ARG A 60 8.97 -19.22 17.32
C ARG A 60 9.58 -18.83 15.97
N LYS A 61 8.75 -18.41 15.01
CA LYS A 61 9.22 -17.93 13.70
C LYS A 61 10.06 -16.66 13.82
N ALA A 62 9.65 -15.72 14.69
CA ALA A 62 10.39 -14.48 14.93
C ALA A 62 11.79 -14.76 15.50
N ARG A 63 11.89 -15.64 16.51
CA ARG A 63 13.19 -16.03 17.10
C ARG A 63 14.10 -16.71 16.06
N HIS A 64 13.54 -17.55 15.19
CA HIS A 64 14.32 -18.16 14.10
C HIS A 64 14.90 -17.12 13.14
N LEU A 65 14.10 -16.15 12.72
CA LEU A 65 14.54 -15.07 11.83
C LEU A 65 15.56 -14.14 12.49
N GLU A 66 15.43 -13.89 13.79
CA GLU A 66 16.40 -13.11 14.56
C GLU A 66 17.77 -13.79 14.60
N LEU A 67 17.81 -15.11 14.81
CA LEU A 67 19.04 -15.90 14.75
C LEU A 67 19.68 -15.83 13.35
N GLU A 68 18.88 -15.99 12.29
CA GLU A 68 19.38 -15.91 10.91
C GLU A 68 19.98 -14.53 10.59
N LEU A 69 19.32 -13.45 11.02
CA LEU A 69 19.84 -12.08 10.85
C LEU A 69 21.13 -11.87 11.64
N GLN A 70 21.24 -12.44 12.84
CA GLN A 70 22.47 -12.36 13.63
C GLN A 70 23.63 -13.09 12.94
N GLU A 71 23.38 -14.27 12.36
CA GLU A 71 24.37 -14.98 11.56
C GLU A 71 24.80 -14.20 10.31
N GLN A 72 23.85 -13.59 9.59
CA GLN A 72 24.18 -12.77 8.43
C GLN A 72 25.04 -11.56 8.82
N ARG A 73 24.75 -10.90 9.95
CA ARG A 73 25.59 -9.82 10.48
C ARG A 73 27.00 -10.29 10.84
N ARG A 74 27.14 -11.48 11.42
CA ARG A 74 28.46 -12.09 11.69
C ARG A 74 29.23 -12.38 10.39
N LYS A 75 28.56 -12.88 9.34
CA LYS A 75 29.20 -13.12 8.03
C LYS A 75 29.65 -11.83 7.35
N LEU A 76 28.85 -10.76 7.46
CA LEU A 76 29.18 -9.45 6.88
C LEU A 76 30.38 -8.80 7.59
N SER A 77 30.42 -8.84 8.92
CA SER A 77 31.56 -8.31 9.69
C SER A 77 32.86 -9.06 9.37
N LEU A 78 32.83 -10.38 9.27
CA LEU A 78 34.01 -11.18 8.86
C LEU A 78 34.48 -10.81 7.44
N ASN A 79 33.57 -10.58 6.50
CA ASN A 79 33.92 -10.14 5.15
C ASN A 79 34.52 -8.73 5.12
N GLU A 80 34.02 -7.81 5.94
CA GLU A 80 34.54 -6.44 6.06
C GLU A 80 35.97 -6.42 6.64
N GLU A 81 36.25 -7.26 7.64
CA GLU A 81 37.60 -7.45 8.17
C GLU A 81 38.57 -8.04 7.14
N GLN A 82 38.11 -8.96 6.28
CA GLN A 82 38.94 -9.49 5.19
C GLN A 82 39.22 -8.41 4.12
N LEU A 83 38.21 -7.64 3.74
CA LEU A 83 38.33 -6.55 2.76
C LEU A 83 39.31 -5.46 3.23
N THR A 84 39.21 -5.04 4.49
CA THR A 84 40.14 -4.04 5.06
C THR A 84 41.58 -4.54 5.10
N ARG A 85 41.83 -5.81 5.44
CA ARG A 85 43.17 -6.42 5.35
C ARG A 85 43.73 -6.42 3.93
N THR A 86 42.89 -6.70 2.92
CA THR A 86 43.35 -6.67 1.51
C THR A 86 43.63 -5.26 0.99
N PHE A 87 42.87 -4.26 1.44
CA PHE A 87 43.02 -2.87 0.99
C PHE A 87 44.29 -2.21 1.55
N VAL A 88 44.64 -2.51 2.81
CA VAL A 88 45.91 -2.06 3.42
C VAL A 88 47.13 -2.67 2.71
N ALA A 89 47.02 -3.91 2.22
CA ALA A 89 48.08 -4.54 1.43
C ALA A 89 48.23 -3.93 0.02
N ALA A 90 47.15 -3.46 -0.60
CA ALA A 90 47.16 -2.88 -1.94
C ALA A 90 47.67 -1.42 -2.00
N GLY A 91 47.35 -0.60 -0.99
CA GLY A 91 47.74 0.82 -0.94
C GLY A 91 49.25 1.09 -0.88
N ASN A 92 50.07 0.09 -0.49
CA ASN A 92 51.53 0.21 -0.49
C ASN A 92 52.18 -0.03 -1.87
N VAL A 93 51.44 -0.53 -2.86
CA VAL A 93 51.99 -0.86 -4.20
C VAL A 93 51.76 0.25 -5.23
N GLU A 94 50.77 1.11 -5.02
CA GLU A 94 50.38 2.15 -5.99
C GLU A 94 51.30 3.36 -6.04
N LYS A 95 52.09 3.62 -4.98
CA LYS A 95 53.08 4.72 -4.95
C LYS A 95 54.32 4.51 -5.84
N GLN A 96 54.48 3.35 -6.49
CA GLN A 96 55.64 3.04 -7.34
C GLN A 96 55.36 3.08 -8.85
N ARG A 97 54.15 3.41 -9.30
CA ARG A 97 53.75 3.28 -10.73
C ARG A 97 53.52 4.56 -11.51
N GLU A 98 53.57 5.74 -10.91
CA GLU A 98 53.26 7.01 -11.61
C GLU A 98 54.43 7.63 -12.41
N ILE A 99 55.56 6.95 -12.62
CA ILE A 99 56.73 7.55 -13.31
C ILE A 99 56.91 7.13 -14.79
N ILE A 100 56.13 6.19 -15.33
CA ILE A 100 56.41 5.68 -16.68
C ILE A 100 55.11 5.46 -17.46
N LEU A 101 54.82 6.35 -18.41
CA LEU A 101 54.54 6.06 -19.85
C LEU A 101 53.77 7.23 -20.50
N HIS A 102 54.45 7.89 -21.44
CA HIS A 102 53.93 8.83 -22.44
C HIS A 102 54.25 8.23 -23.83
N GLU A 103 53.37 8.48 -24.81
CA GLU A 103 53.53 8.28 -26.27
C GLU A 103 53.33 6.84 -26.82
N ASP A 104 52.23 6.61 -27.56
CA ASP A 104 52.25 6.43 -29.03
C ASP A 104 50.91 5.94 -29.63
N SER A 105 50.72 6.28 -30.91
CA SER A 105 49.75 5.77 -31.91
C SER A 105 48.31 6.29 -31.83
N GLY A 106 47.67 6.75 -32.91
CA GLY A 106 48.01 6.68 -34.33
C GLY A 106 46.71 6.58 -35.13
N SER A 107 46.48 7.53 -36.03
CA SER A 107 45.33 7.70 -36.91
C SER A 107 45.08 6.52 -37.86
N GLY A 108 43.81 6.17 -38.08
CA GLY A 108 43.37 5.31 -39.19
C GLY A 108 41.96 5.70 -39.65
N SER A 109 41.89 6.22 -40.87
CA SER A 109 40.71 6.65 -41.65
C SER A 109 40.40 5.61 -42.75
N ALA A 110 39.22 5.72 -43.38
CA ALA A 110 38.70 5.04 -44.60
C ALA A 110 37.80 3.81 -44.28
N ASP A 111 36.61 3.53 -44.84
CA ASP A 111 35.76 4.02 -45.97
C ASP A 111 34.31 3.51 -45.68
N ASP A 112 33.23 4.23 -45.95
CA ASP A 112 32.41 4.27 -47.18
C ASP A 112 32.01 2.90 -47.78
N PHE A 113 30.71 2.55 -47.73
CA PHE A 113 29.93 1.88 -48.80
C PHE A 113 28.47 1.60 -48.38
N GLY A 114 27.52 2.03 -49.23
CA GLY A 114 26.50 1.13 -49.80
C GLY A 114 25.16 0.93 -49.07
N THR A 115 24.12 1.56 -49.61
CA THR A 115 22.68 1.37 -49.37
C THR A 115 22.09 0.10 -50.01
N ASN A 116 21.05 -0.43 -49.35
CA ASN A 116 19.88 -1.21 -49.82
C ASN A 116 20.08 -2.62 -50.40
N ASP A 117 19.40 -3.63 -49.83
CA ASP A 117 18.43 -4.48 -50.56
C ASP A 117 17.63 -5.37 -49.58
N ASP A 118 16.30 -5.32 -49.67
CA ASP A 118 15.33 -6.15 -48.95
C ASP A 118 14.87 -7.26 -49.91
N GLY A 119 15.28 -8.51 -49.69
CA GLY A 119 14.77 -9.62 -50.49
C GLY A 119 15.46 -10.97 -50.22
N ASP A 120 14.73 -11.86 -49.55
CA ASP A 120 14.84 -13.32 -49.68
C ASP A 120 16.16 -14.00 -49.22
N MET A 121 16.33 -14.18 -47.89
CA MET A 121 17.55 -14.75 -47.28
C MET A 121 17.26 -15.78 -46.15
N ALA A 122 16.11 -16.46 -46.20
CA ALA A 122 15.76 -17.42 -45.14
C ALA A 122 16.53 -18.75 -45.21
N THR A 123 17.04 -19.14 -46.39
CA THR A 123 17.73 -20.44 -46.58
C THR A 123 19.26 -20.34 -46.45
N GLU A 124 19.86 -19.22 -46.84
CA GLU A 124 21.32 -19.02 -46.82
C GLU A 124 21.84 -18.69 -45.41
N ALA A 125 21.00 -18.10 -44.55
CA ALA A 125 21.31 -17.85 -43.14
C ALA A 125 21.45 -19.15 -42.33
N ASP A 126 20.62 -20.16 -42.63
CA ASP A 126 20.67 -21.46 -41.97
C ASP A 126 21.93 -22.24 -42.37
N GLU A 127 22.33 -22.19 -43.64
CA GLU A 127 23.58 -22.79 -44.13
C GLU A 127 24.82 -22.07 -43.56
N ALA A 128 24.78 -20.75 -43.43
CA ALA A 128 25.83 -19.97 -42.77
C ALA A 128 25.93 -20.31 -41.27
N GLU A 129 24.80 -20.57 -40.60
CA GLU A 129 24.78 -20.97 -39.20
C GLU A 129 25.29 -22.41 -39.00
N GLN A 130 25.00 -23.34 -39.91
CA GLN A 130 25.57 -24.69 -39.90
C GLN A 130 27.10 -24.65 -40.10
N ASN A 131 27.58 -23.90 -41.08
CA ASN A 131 29.02 -23.69 -41.30
C ASN A 131 29.72 -23.02 -40.10
N ARG A 132 29.01 -22.16 -39.36
CA ARG A 132 29.51 -21.59 -38.11
C ARG A 132 29.59 -22.65 -37.00
N LYS A 133 28.56 -23.49 -36.84
CA LYS A 133 28.53 -24.59 -35.86
C LYS A 133 29.63 -25.60 -36.12
N GLU A 134 29.84 -26.02 -37.37
CA GLU A 134 30.94 -26.93 -37.73
C GLU A 134 32.32 -26.35 -37.45
N ARG A 135 32.51 -25.05 -37.70
CA ARG A 135 33.78 -24.37 -37.42
C ARG A 135 34.06 -24.29 -35.91
N ILE A 136 33.03 -24.06 -35.11
CA ILE A 136 33.14 -24.08 -33.64
C ILE A 136 33.48 -25.49 -33.16
N LEU A 137 32.87 -26.52 -33.75
CA LEU A 137 33.11 -27.93 -33.40
C LEU A 137 34.52 -28.39 -33.79
N LYS A 138 35.01 -28.02 -34.98
CA LYS A 138 36.42 -28.25 -35.38
C LYS A 138 37.39 -27.52 -34.46
N ARG A 139 37.05 -26.29 -34.04
CA ARG A 139 37.89 -25.50 -33.13
C ARG A 139 37.92 -26.11 -31.72
N SER A 140 36.79 -26.60 -31.21
CA SER A 140 36.72 -27.26 -29.90
C SER A 140 37.42 -28.62 -29.89
N GLN A 141 37.33 -29.37 -30.99
CA GLN A 141 38.05 -30.63 -31.14
C GLN A 141 39.56 -30.40 -31.22
N LYS A 142 40.01 -29.34 -31.92
CA LYS A 142 41.42 -28.95 -31.97
C LYS A 142 41.95 -28.51 -30.61
N THR A 143 41.20 -27.72 -29.84
CA THR A 143 41.62 -27.36 -28.47
C THR A 143 41.62 -28.56 -27.53
N LEU A 144 40.73 -29.54 -27.69
CA LEU A 144 40.78 -30.80 -26.95
C LEU A 144 42.02 -31.64 -27.30
N GLN A 145 42.41 -31.69 -28.58
CA GLN A 145 43.63 -32.37 -29.02
C GLN A 145 44.90 -31.65 -28.56
N GLU A 146 44.91 -30.31 -28.55
CA GLU A 146 46.02 -29.51 -28.02
C GLU A 146 46.11 -29.56 -26.48
N ALA A 147 45.00 -29.79 -25.79
CA ALA A 147 44.95 -30.00 -24.34
C ALA A 147 45.25 -31.45 -23.93
N ALA A 148 45.21 -32.41 -24.86
CA ALA A 148 45.64 -33.77 -24.61
C ALA A 148 47.17 -33.79 -24.41
N LEU A 149 47.58 -34.25 -23.23
CA LEU A 149 48.99 -34.32 -22.87
C LEU A 149 49.73 -35.30 -23.80
N PRO A 150 50.99 -35.03 -24.19
CA PRO A 150 51.79 -35.97 -24.96
C PRO A 150 51.86 -37.34 -24.26
N PRO A 151 51.81 -38.47 -24.97
CA PRO A 151 51.73 -39.82 -24.37
C PRO A 151 52.83 -40.15 -23.34
N ARG A 152 53.96 -39.45 -23.38
CA ARG A 152 55.05 -39.57 -22.38
C ARG A 152 54.70 -39.00 -20.99
N MET A 153 53.68 -38.13 -20.89
CA MET A 153 53.26 -37.49 -19.64
C MET A 153 52.08 -38.20 -18.95
N GLU A 154 51.31 -39.03 -19.66
CA GLU A 154 50.24 -39.84 -19.03
C GLU A 154 50.80 -40.90 -18.07
N VAL A 155 52.04 -41.34 -18.27
CA VAL A 155 52.72 -42.31 -17.40
C VAL A 155 53.14 -41.68 -16.06
N ALA A 156 53.26 -40.34 -15.99
CA ALA A 156 53.64 -39.63 -14.76
C ALA A 156 52.45 -39.33 -13.83
N SER A 157 51.21 -39.41 -14.32
CA SER A 157 50.02 -39.14 -13.48
C SER A 157 49.51 -40.36 -12.70
N LYS A 158 50.07 -41.56 -12.94
CA LYS A 158 49.66 -42.79 -12.24
C LYS A 158 50.57 -43.18 -11.07
N ASN A 159 51.76 -42.58 -10.94
CA ASN A 159 52.69 -42.86 -9.84
C ASN A 159 53.15 -41.54 -9.19
N GLY A 160 52.56 -41.18 -8.04
CA GLY A 160 52.99 -39.98 -7.31
C GLY A 160 52.15 -39.67 -6.08
N GLY A 161 52.02 -40.65 -5.18
CA GLY A 161 51.48 -40.42 -3.84
C GLY A 161 52.49 -39.70 -2.93
N THR A 162 51.94 -38.81 -2.09
CA THR A 162 52.38 -38.49 -0.72
C THR A 162 53.76 -37.87 -0.52
N PHE A 163 53.81 -36.55 -0.30
CA PHE A 163 54.83 -35.93 0.57
C PHE A 163 54.25 -34.75 1.35
N GLU A 164 54.37 -34.84 2.67
CA GLU A 164 54.04 -33.83 3.67
C GLU A 164 54.97 -32.61 3.60
N GLY A 165 54.50 -31.49 4.16
CA GLY A 165 55.33 -30.58 4.97
C GLY A 165 56.47 -29.86 4.26
N GLY A 166 56.24 -28.59 3.87
CA GLY A 166 57.33 -27.74 3.41
C GLY A 166 56.93 -26.28 3.26
N ASN A 167 57.06 -25.54 4.36
CA ASN A 167 57.06 -24.07 4.36
C ASN A 167 58.21 -23.57 3.47
N GLY A 168 57.89 -23.17 2.24
CA GLY A 168 58.87 -22.75 1.26
C GLY A 168 58.31 -21.60 0.44
N THR A 169 58.75 -20.38 0.75
CA THR A 169 58.56 -19.19 -0.07
C THR A 169 59.23 -19.41 -1.42
N SER A 170 58.52 -20.08 -2.32
CA SER A 170 59.01 -20.35 -3.66
C SER A 170 59.21 -19.02 -4.38
N LYS A 171 60.47 -18.73 -4.69
CA LYS A 171 60.85 -17.66 -5.60
C LYS A 171 60.34 -18.05 -7.00
N THR A 172 59.04 -17.87 -7.23
CA THR A 172 58.42 -18.07 -8.54
C THR A 172 59.18 -17.21 -9.54
N SER A 173 59.67 -17.82 -10.63
CA SER A 173 60.44 -17.09 -11.64
C SER A 173 59.63 -15.91 -12.15
N VAL A 174 60.30 -14.81 -12.52
CA VAL A 174 59.63 -13.57 -12.99
C VAL A 174 58.64 -13.86 -14.13
N LYS A 175 58.92 -14.88 -14.96
CA LYS A 175 58.01 -15.36 -16.01
C LYS A 175 56.74 -16.02 -15.46
N GLN A 176 56.83 -16.85 -14.43
CA GLN A 176 55.65 -17.44 -13.78
C GLN A 176 54.82 -16.38 -13.06
N LYS A 177 55.48 -15.43 -12.38
CA LYS A 177 54.79 -14.31 -11.73
C LYS A 177 54.09 -13.41 -12.74
N LYS A 178 54.69 -13.16 -13.92
CA LYS A 178 54.06 -12.42 -15.03
C LYS A 178 52.86 -13.19 -15.61
N LYS A 179 52.95 -14.51 -15.80
CA LYS A 179 51.84 -15.35 -16.27
C LYS A 179 50.66 -15.37 -15.29
N LEU A 180 50.93 -15.56 -14.00
CA LEU A 180 49.88 -15.53 -12.96
C LEU A 180 49.20 -14.16 -12.87
N ARG A 181 49.96 -13.09 -13.07
CA ARG A 181 49.43 -11.73 -13.05
C ARG A 181 48.56 -11.41 -14.28
N ILE A 182 48.96 -11.88 -15.47
CA ILE A 182 48.14 -11.77 -16.68
C ILE A 182 46.86 -12.61 -16.54
N ALA A 183 46.97 -13.84 -16.02
CA ALA A 183 45.80 -14.69 -15.78
C ALA A 183 44.83 -14.10 -14.74
N ALA A 184 45.36 -13.45 -13.69
CA ALA A 184 44.55 -12.75 -12.70
C ALA A 184 43.85 -11.50 -13.28
N GLU A 185 44.57 -10.71 -14.08
CA GLU A 185 44.00 -9.54 -14.75
C GLU A 185 42.94 -9.94 -15.78
N GLU A 186 43.18 -11.02 -16.52
CA GLU A 186 42.21 -11.57 -17.46
C GLU A 186 40.96 -12.06 -16.72
N ALA A 187 41.11 -12.85 -15.64
CA ALA A 187 39.97 -13.28 -14.81
C ALA A 187 39.18 -12.09 -14.22
N GLU A 188 39.85 -10.99 -13.91
CA GLU A 188 39.20 -9.76 -13.43
C GLU A 188 38.43 -9.04 -14.55
N ARG A 189 38.97 -9.03 -15.78
CA ARG A 189 38.23 -8.56 -16.97
C ARG A 189 37.01 -9.44 -17.23
N TRP A 190 37.14 -10.76 -17.15
CA TRP A 190 36.00 -11.69 -17.25
C TRP A 190 34.96 -11.44 -16.16
N ARG A 191 35.35 -11.06 -14.94
CA ARG A 191 34.41 -10.68 -13.87
C ARG A 191 33.71 -9.34 -14.13
N LYS A 192 34.40 -8.34 -14.69
CA LYS A 192 33.82 -7.03 -15.06
C LYS A 192 32.86 -7.13 -16.25
N HIS A 193 33.09 -8.09 -17.16
CA HIS A 193 32.24 -8.34 -18.33
C HIS A 193 31.19 -9.44 -18.12
N ARG A 194 31.08 -10.02 -16.93
CA ARG A 194 29.96 -10.92 -16.62
C ARG A 194 28.66 -10.11 -16.57
N PRO A 195 27.60 -10.56 -17.26
CA PRO A 195 26.29 -9.95 -17.08
C PRO A 195 25.92 -10.04 -15.59
N LYS A 196 25.40 -8.94 -15.04
CA LYS A 196 24.97 -8.90 -13.64
C LYS A 196 23.97 -10.04 -13.42
N PRO A 197 24.08 -10.80 -12.31
CA PRO A 197 23.11 -11.85 -12.02
C PRO A 197 21.72 -11.23 -12.03
N VAL A 198 20.80 -11.88 -12.76
CA VAL A 198 19.41 -11.46 -12.82
C VAL A 198 18.87 -11.48 -11.40
N PRO A 199 18.30 -10.38 -10.89
CA PRO A 199 17.69 -10.36 -9.57
C PRO A 199 16.68 -11.51 -9.44
N ASN A 200 16.69 -12.21 -8.31
CA ASN A 200 15.68 -13.22 -8.05
C ASN A 200 14.33 -12.52 -7.86
N PHE A 201 13.52 -12.53 -8.92
CA PHE A 201 12.22 -11.85 -8.96
C PHE A 201 11.26 -12.43 -7.93
N ASP A 202 11.33 -13.73 -7.64
CA ASP A 202 10.46 -14.38 -6.66
C ASP A 202 10.72 -13.85 -5.25
N HIS A 203 12.00 -13.62 -4.90
CA HIS A 203 12.36 -13.03 -3.62
C HIS A 203 11.91 -11.56 -3.51
N LEU A 204 12.02 -10.81 -4.60
CA LEU A 204 11.54 -9.43 -4.67
C LEU A 204 10.01 -9.35 -4.56
N HIS A 205 9.28 -10.25 -5.25
CA HIS A 205 7.84 -10.36 -5.14
C HIS A 205 7.41 -10.73 -3.72
N ALA A 206 8.08 -11.70 -3.09
CA ALA A 206 7.82 -12.07 -1.70
C ALA A 206 8.06 -10.90 -0.72
N GLN A 207 9.13 -10.11 -0.90
CA GLN A 207 9.35 -8.90 -0.12
C GLN A 207 8.26 -7.85 -0.34
N LEU A 208 7.83 -7.66 -1.58
CA LEU A 208 6.82 -6.68 -1.94
C LEU A 208 5.45 -7.06 -1.36
N GLU A 209 5.06 -8.33 -1.45
CA GLU A 209 3.88 -8.88 -0.81
C GLU A 209 3.93 -8.79 0.71
N ALA A 210 5.06 -9.13 1.34
CA ALA A 210 5.24 -8.99 2.77
C ALA A 210 5.11 -7.53 3.21
N SER A 211 5.65 -6.59 2.44
CA SER A 211 5.52 -5.15 2.72
C SER A 211 4.08 -4.66 2.55
N ALA A 212 3.34 -5.18 1.57
CA ALA A 212 1.94 -4.85 1.35
C ALA A 212 1.04 -5.42 2.45
N LYS A 213 1.32 -6.65 2.91
CA LYS A 213 0.65 -7.28 4.07
C LYS A 213 0.89 -6.47 5.34
N LYS A 214 2.14 -6.09 5.64
CA LYS A 214 2.48 -5.23 6.78
C LYS A 214 1.76 -3.89 6.76
N ARG A 215 1.63 -3.24 5.59
CA ARG A 215 0.86 -1.98 5.47
C ARG A 215 -0.63 -2.19 5.73
N LYS A 216 -1.22 -3.26 5.18
CA LYS A 216 -2.63 -3.59 5.41
C LYS A 216 -2.90 -3.92 6.88
N GLU A 217 -1.97 -4.60 7.54
CA GLU A 217 -2.03 -4.92 8.96
C GLU A 217 -1.91 -3.67 9.84
N PHE A 218 -1.02 -2.75 9.51
CA PHE A 218 -0.92 -1.44 10.19
C PHE A 218 -2.20 -0.62 10.06
N VAL A 219 -2.83 -0.61 8.88
CA VAL A 219 -4.11 0.08 8.65
C VAL A 219 -5.25 -0.55 9.46
N ARG A 220 -5.30 -1.89 9.56
CA ARG A 220 -6.29 -2.57 10.40
C ARG A 220 -6.08 -2.31 11.88
N ARG A 221 -4.82 -2.28 12.34
CA ARG A 221 -4.51 -2.03 13.76
C ARG A 221 -4.85 -0.61 14.20
N GLY A 222 -4.69 0.38 13.32
CA GLY A 222 -5.15 1.75 13.55
C GLY A 222 -6.67 1.93 13.56
N GLN A 223 -7.44 0.91 13.16
CA GLN A 223 -8.90 0.95 13.09
C GLN A 223 -9.57 0.17 14.25
N VAL A 224 -8.79 -0.55 15.07
CA VAL A 224 -9.29 -1.39 16.18
C VAL A 224 -9.15 -0.69 17.54
N GLU A 225 -8.41 0.42 17.65
CA GLU A 225 -8.31 1.20 18.90
C GLU A 225 -9.35 2.33 19.03
N GLU A 226 -10.39 2.36 18.19
CA GLU A 226 -11.45 3.39 18.24
C GLU A 226 -12.79 2.93 18.85
N ASP A 227 -12.94 1.65 19.25
CA ASP A 227 -14.24 1.11 19.70
C ASP A 227 -14.42 1.02 21.24
N ASP A 228 -13.43 1.43 22.04
CA ASP A 228 -13.50 1.39 23.51
C ASP A 228 -13.26 2.77 24.17
N ASP A 229 -14.05 3.80 23.85
CA ASP A 229 -14.36 4.81 24.89
C ASP A 229 -15.65 5.58 24.60
N ALA A 230 -16.54 5.59 25.59
CA ALA A 230 -17.83 6.22 25.53
C ALA A 230 -17.72 7.71 25.87
N GLY A 231 -18.24 8.55 24.98
CA GLY A 231 -18.78 9.85 25.33
C GLY A 231 -17.84 11.04 25.14
N THR A 232 -18.34 11.99 24.35
CA THR A 232 -17.89 13.38 24.14
C THR A 232 -16.96 13.64 22.94
N THR A 233 -17.43 14.58 22.10
CA THR A 233 -16.70 15.38 21.07
C THR A 233 -16.22 14.69 19.77
N SER A 234 -17.15 14.13 18.97
CA SER A 234 -16.86 13.62 17.62
C SER A 234 -16.86 14.66 16.48
N LYS A 235 -16.93 15.97 16.78
CA LYS A 235 -16.93 17.02 15.73
C LYS A 235 -15.57 17.69 15.49
N ASP A 236 -14.61 17.58 16.42
CA ASP A 236 -13.28 18.20 16.29
C ASP A 236 -12.16 17.24 15.80
N LYS A 237 -12.31 15.93 16.01
CA LYS A 237 -11.27 14.93 15.65
C LYS A 237 -11.03 14.78 14.15
N GLY A 238 -12.01 15.15 13.32
CA GLY A 238 -11.84 15.19 11.86
C GLY A 238 -10.87 16.29 11.41
N SER A 239 -10.73 17.39 12.17
CA SER A 239 -9.84 18.50 11.83
C SER A 239 -8.38 18.21 12.20
N GLU A 240 -8.16 17.48 13.29
CA GLU A 240 -6.82 17.11 13.80
C GLU A 240 -6.09 16.16 12.83
N PHE A 241 -6.82 15.31 12.12
CA PHE A 241 -6.25 14.41 11.09
C PHE A 241 -5.76 15.16 9.84
N PHE A 242 -6.38 16.29 9.49
CA PHE A 242 -5.92 17.14 8.37
C PHE A 242 -4.85 18.14 8.79
N VAL A 243 -4.88 18.65 10.03
CA VAL A 243 -3.82 19.51 10.57
C VAL A 243 -2.53 18.72 10.77
N SER A 244 -2.60 17.50 11.32
CA SER A 244 -1.44 16.60 11.47
C SER A 244 -0.85 16.18 10.12
N ARG A 245 -1.69 15.87 9.13
CA ARG A 245 -1.22 15.56 7.77
C ARG A 245 -0.62 16.77 7.06
N ALA A 246 -1.17 17.97 7.27
CA ALA A 246 -0.62 19.21 6.73
C ALA A 246 0.74 19.54 7.37
N ALA A 247 0.87 19.35 8.69
CA ALA A 247 2.13 19.48 9.42
C ALA A 247 3.16 18.44 8.94
N GLU A 248 2.78 17.17 8.77
CA GLU A 248 3.66 16.12 8.27
C GLU A 248 4.13 16.39 6.83
N LEU A 249 3.26 16.97 5.98
CA LEU A 249 3.63 17.41 4.64
C LEU A 249 4.55 18.65 4.66
N ALA A 250 4.39 19.54 5.64
CA ALA A 250 5.30 20.67 5.84
C ALA A 250 6.68 20.18 6.29
N ASP A 251 6.75 19.28 7.28
CA ASP A 251 7.98 18.64 7.73
C ASP A 251 8.70 17.89 6.60
N LEU A 252 7.94 17.21 5.73
CA LEU A 252 8.50 16.54 4.54
C LEU A 252 9.04 17.53 3.50
N ARG A 253 8.41 18.69 3.34
CA ARG A 253 8.92 19.77 2.47
C ARG A 253 10.18 20.37 3.06
N GLU A 254 10.19 20.68 4.34
CA GLU A 254 11.35 21.20 5.06
C GLU A 254 12.52 20.20 5.00
N ARG A 255 12.29 18.90 5.22
CA ARG A 255 13.32 17.86 5.07
C ARG A 255 13.87 17.77 3.65
N LYS A 256 13.03 17.95 2.62
CA LYS A 256 13.47 17.97 1.21
C LYS A 256 14.28 19.23 0.90
N GLU A 257 13.87 20.37 1.40
CA GLU A 257 14.57 21.64 1.25
C GLU A 257 15.91 21.63 1.98
N ALA A 258 15.97 21.13 3.22
CA ALA A 258 17.20 20.93 3.97
C ALA A 258 18.17 19.99 3.24
N ARG A 259 17.66 18.91 2.62
CA ARG A 259 18.48 18.01 1.79
C ARG A 259 19.02 18.73 0.55
N LYS A 260 18.21 19.57 -0.10
CA LYS A 260 18.62 20.38 -1.25
C LYS A 260 19.70 21.41 -0.84
N GLN A 261 19.50 22.11 0.28
CA GLN A 261 20.48 23.05 0.84
C GLN A 261 21.79 22.34 1.21
N ARG A 262 21.74 21.15 1.81
CA ARG A 262 22.95 20.37 2.13
C ARG A 262 23.72 19.95 0.88
N LEU A 263 23.04 19.63 -0.21
CA LEU A 263 23.68 19.34 -1.50
C LEU A 263 24.32 20.58 -2.12
N LEU A 264 23.63 21.72 -2.07
CA LEU A 264 24.18 23.01 -2.52
C LEU A 264 25.40 23.41 -1.69
N ALA A 265 25.32 23.36 -0.36
CA ALA A 265 26.44 23.63 0.54
C ALA A 265 27.62 22.69 0.28
N LYS A 266 27.37 21.41 -0.03
CA LYS A 266 28.43 20.46 -0.42
C LYS A 266 29.08 20.85 -1.75
N GLN A 267 28.30 21.27 -2.75
CA GLN A 267 28.84 21.77 -4.02
C GLN A 267 29.64 23.07 -3.84
N GLU A 268 29.15 24.00 -3.04
CA GLU A 268 29.84 25.24 -2.70
C GLU A 268 31.13 24.98 -1.93
N ALA A 269 31.13 24.07 -0.96
CA ALA A 269 32.35 23.65 -0.26
C ALA A 269 33.38 23.04 -1.20
N ILE A 270 32.94 22.25 -2.20
CA ILE A 270 33.84 21.73 -3.24
C ILE A 270 34.39 22.88 -4.10
N ARG A 271 33.55 23.85 -4.49
CA ARG A 271 33.97 25.01 -5.28
C ARG A 271 34.94 25.90 -4.50
N GLN A 272 34.69 26.12 -3.22
CA GLN A 272 35.58 26.86 -2.32
C GLN A 272 36.90 26.12 -2.10
N LYS A 273 36.89 24.80 -1.87
CA LYS A 273 38.13 24.01 -1.79
C LYS A 273 38.93 24.06 -3.09
N LYS A 274 38.28 24.05 -4.25
CA LYS A 274 38.94 24.24 -5.55
C LYS A 274 39.54 25.64 -5.67
N LYS A 275 38.82 26.70 -5.29
CA LYS A 275 39.35 28.07 -5.24
C LYS A 275 40.53 28.19 -4.29
N GLN A 276 40.41 27.71 -3.06
CA GLN A 276 41.50 27.70 -2.08
C GLN A 276 42.71 26.89 -2.56
N ALA A 277 42.51 25.78 -3.28
CA ALA A 277 43.60 25.02 -3.87
C ALA A 277 44.28 25.82 -5.00
N GLN A 278 43.50 26.51 -5.84
CA GLN A 278 44.03 27.44 -6.85
C GLN A 278 44.77 28.61 -6.20
N ASP A 279 44.21 29.24 -5.17
CA ASP A 279 44.82 30.34 -4.44
C ASP A 279 46.08 29.91 -3.70
N LYS A 280 46.11 28.70 -3.12
CA LYS A 280 47.34 28.11 -2.55
C LYS A 280 48.38 27.83 -3.61
N LEU A 281 47.98 27.39 -4.81
CA LEU A 281 48.89 27.21 -5.93
C LEU A 281 49.45 28.57 -6.39
N ILE A 282 48.61 29.59 -6.52
CA ILE A 282 48.99 30.96 -6.88
C ILE A 282 49.87 31.60 -5.79
N ALA A 283 49.57 31.38 -4.52
CA ALA A 283 50.37 31.86 -3.40
C ALA A 283 51.71 31.14 -3.34
N ARG A 284 51.73 29.83 -3.61
CA ARG A 284 52.96 29.04 -3.69
C ARG A 284 53.80 29.42 -4.90
N THR A 285 53.20 29.73 -6.04
CA THR A 285 53.93 30.26 -7.21
C THR A 285 54.43 31.67 -6.97
N ARG A 286 53.65 32.55 -6.30
CA ARG A 286 54.12 33.87 -5.85
C ARG A 286 55.26 33.76 -4.84
N ALA A 287 55.17 32.85 -3.88
CA ALA A 287 56.22 32.60 -2.89
C ALA A 287 57.47 31.95 -3.51
N SER A 288 57.31 31.05 -4.49
CA SER A 288 58.44 30.46 -5.24
C SER A 288 59.06 31.44 -6.24
N VAL A 289 58.34 32.49 -6.61
CA VAL A 289 58.87 33.60 -7.42
C VAL A 289 59.68 34.59 -6.57
N GLY A 290 59.58 34.53 -5.24
CA GLY A 290 60.52 35.17 -4.31
C GLY A 290 60.51 36.71 -4.33
N ALA A 291 60.43 37.30 -3.15
CA ALA A 291 60.56 38.75 -2.95
C ALA A 291 61.98 39.31 -3.28
N ASP A 292 62.92 38.47 -3.73
CA ASP A 292 64.30 38.85 -4.06
C ASP A 292 64.62 38.88 -5.57
N VAL A 293 63.62 38.74 -6.46
CA VAL A 293 63.83 38.97 -7.89
C VAL A 293 62.96 40.11 -8.36
N MET A 294 63.55 41.31 -8.27
CA MET A 294 63.28 42.53 -9.04
C MET A 294 61.88 42.62 -9.70
N PRO A 295 61.01 43.56 -9.29
CA PRO A 295 59.87 43.92 -10.12
C PRO A 295 60.44 44.49 -11.44
N GLN A 296 59.89 44.11 -12.59
CA GLN A 296 60.26 44.59 -13.95
C GLN A 296 61.28 43.75 -14.76
N ARG A 297 61.29 42.41 -14.69
CA ARG A 297 61.72 41.66 -15.89
C ARG A 297 60.58 41.65 -16.90
N LYS A 298 60.68 42.50 -17.92
CA LYS A 298 59.81 42.42 -19.10
C LYS A 298 59.89 40.97 -19.60
N PRO A 299 58.74 40.28 -19.78
CA PRO A 299 58.73 38.90 -20.22
C PRO A 299 59.55 38.79 -21.50
N THR A 300 60.50 37.87 -21.52
CA THR A 300 61.36 37.69 -22.69
C THR A 300 60.47 37.31 -23.88
N LYS A 301 60.87 37.67 -25.12
CA LYS A 301 60.10 37.28 -26.32
C LYS A 301 59.79 35.78 -26.39
N SER A 302 60.65 34.95 -25.80
CA SER A 302 60.44 33.50 -25.72
C SER A 302 59.34 33.09 -24.73
N GLU A 303 59.16 33.84 -23.64
CA GLU A 303 58.11 33.61 -22.65
C GLU A 303 56.77 34.11 -23.15
N THR A 304 56.73 35.28 -23.81
CA THR A 304 55.49 35.76 -24.43
C THR A 304 54.99 34.78 -25.50
N LEU A 305 55.88 34.22 -26.34
CA LEU A 305 55.51 33.19 -27.31
C LEU A 305 55.07 31.88 -26.66
N ARG A 306 55.68 31.47 -25.53
CA ARG A 306 55.24 30.28 -24.77
C ARG A 306 53.87 30.47 -24.14
N VAL A 307 53.61 31.64 -23.54
CA VAL A 307 52.30 32.00 -22.99
C VAL A 307 51.25 32.06 -24.10
N GLN A 308 51.59 32.67 -25.24
CA GLN A 308 50.69 32.75 -26.40
C GLN A 308 50.38 31.35 -26.98
N LYS A 309 51.38 30.45 -27.03
CA LYS A 309 51.18 29.05 -27.39
C LYS A 309 50.29 28.31 -26.38
N LEU A 310 50.52 28.48 -25.08
CA LEU A 310 49.68 27.91 -24.02
C LEU A 310 48.23 28.40 -24.10
N MET A 311 48.01 29.70 -24.36
CA MET A 311 46.68 30.26 -24.54
C MET A 311 46.01 29.74 -25.82
N ALA A 312 46.77 29.59 -26.91
CA ALA A 312 46.27 29.00 -28.15
C ALA A 312 45.92 27.52 -27.99
N ASP A 313 46.74 26.74 -27.27
CA ASP A 313 46.48 25.32 -27.00
C ASP A 313 45.30 25.16 -26.04
N ALA A 314 45.16 26.05 -25.04
CA ALA A 314 43.98 26.09 -24.18
C ALA A 314 42.70 26.45 -24.95
N ALA A 315 42.77 27.43 -25.85
CA ALA A 315 41.66 27.80 -26.72
C ALA A 315 41.26 26.67 -27.68
N LYS A 316 42.24 25.97 -28.27
CA LYS A 316 41.99 24.79 -29.11
C LYS A 316 41.33 23.67 -28.32
N LYS A 317 41.82 23.38 -27.12
CA LYS A 317 41.23 22.36 -26.23
C LYS A 317 39.82 22.71 -25.78
N GLN A 318 39.53 24.00 -25.62
CA GLN A 318 38.18 24.47 -25.31
C GLN A 318 37.25 24.32 -26.53
N GLN A 319 37.70 24.70 -27.71
CA GLN A 319 36.94 24.48 -28.95
C GLN A 319 36.69 23.00 -29.25
N GLU A 320 37.63 22.12 -28.94
CA GLU A 320 37.49 20.67 -29.10
C GLU A 320 36.43 20.11 -28.15
N ARG A 321 36.42 20.55 -26.88
CA ARG A 321 35.36 20.21 -25.92
C ARG A 321 33.99 20.70 -26.36
N ASP A 322 33.90 21.95 -26.84
CA ASP A 322 32.64 22.50 -27.33
C ASP A 322 32.13 21.75 -28.57
N ARG A 323 33.02 21.17 -29.38
CA ARG A 323 32.64 20.30 -30.52
C ARG A 323 32.17 18.93 -30.02
N GLU A 324 32.89 18.34 -29.08
CA GLU A 324 32.53 17.05 -28.48
C GLU A 324 31.19 17.14 -27.73
N GLU A 325 30.92 18.22 -26.99
CA GLU A 325 29.62 18.45 -26.33
C GLU A 325 28.49 18.57 -27.35
N ARG A 326 28.66 19.34 -28.44
CA ARG A 326 27.64 19.44 -29.50
C ARG A 326 27.37 18.10 -30.17
N GLU A 327 28.40 17.28 -30.37
CA GLU A 327 28.25 15.96 -30.98
C GLU A 327 27.58 14.96 -30.01
N ALA A 328 27.92 15.04 -28.71
CA ALA A 328 27.27 14.26 -27.67
C ALA A 328 25.78 14.61 -27.55
N ASP A 329 25.43 15.90 -27.57
CA ASP A 329 24.04 16.38 -27.58
C ASP A 329 23.29 15.88 -28.81
N ALA A 330 23.92 15.89 -29.99
CA ALA A 330 23.33 15.36 -31.21
C ALA A 330 23.08 13.85 -31.12
N ARG A 331 24.01 13.09 -30.51
CA ARG A 331 23.83 11.65 -30.25
C ARG A 331 22.73 11.40 -29.23
N GLU A 332 22.60 12.23 -28.20
CA GLU A 332 21.53 12.12 -27.20
C GLU A 332 20.16 12.38 -27.82
N ARG A 333 20.00 13.46 -28.61
CA ARG A 333 18.75 13.73 -29.34
C ARG A 333 18.33 12.59 -30.25
N ARG A 334 19.28 12.00 -30.98
CA ARG A 334 18.99 10.81 -31.83
C ARG A 334 18.49 9.63 -31.01
N ARG A 335 19.07 9.40 -29.82
CA ARG A 335 18.61 8.36 -28.90
C ARG A 335 17.21 8.67 -28.36
N GLU A 336 16.95 9.91 -27.95
CA GLU A 336 15.64 10.34 -27.48
C GLU A 336 14.56 10.15 -28.55
N GLU A 337 14.83 10.60 -29.78
CA GLU A 337 13.93 10.40 -30.92
C GLU A 337 13.67 8.92 -31.22
N ALA A 338 14.71 8.07 -31.17
CA ALA A 338 14.56 6.63 -31.30
C ALA A 338 13.67 6.06 -30.20
N THR A 339 13.89 6.44 -28.93
CA THR A 339 13.03 5.99 -27.82
C THR A 339 11.59 6.49 -27.97
N ARG A 340 11.39 7.70 -28.51
CA ARG A 340 10.07 8.27 -28.78
C ARG A 340 9.35 7.49 -29.88
N ARG A 341 10.05 7.09 -30.95
CA ARG A 341 9.49 6.25 -32.01
C ARG A 341 9.11 4.86 -31.49
N VAL A 342 9.99 4.22 -30.73
CA VAL A 342 9.68 2.92 -30.10
C VAL A 342 8.46 3.02 -29.18
N ARG A 343 8.38 4.05 -28.33
CA ARG A 343 7.20 4.27 -27.48
C ARG A 343 5.93 4.49 -28.30
N ALA A 344 6.01 5.25 -29.39
CA ALA A 344 4.86 5.47 -30.27
C ALA A 344 4.42 4.16 -30.94
N GLN A 345 5.35 3.35 -31.44
CA GLN A 345 5.05 2.06 -32.06
C GLN A 345 4.48 1.06 -31.05
N VAL A 346 5.03 1.01 -29.84
CA VAL A 346 4.48 0.17 -28.75
C VAL A 346 3.05 0.60 -28.45
N ARG A 347 2.79 1.90 -28.27
CA ARG A 347 1.42 2.41 -28.05
C ARG A 347 0.47 2.08 -29.19
N GLN A 348 0.91 2.22 -30.44
CA GLN A 348 0.09 1.83 -31.59
C GLN A 348 -0.20 0.32 -31.59
N SER A 349 0.80 -0.52 -31.30
CA SER A 349 0.62 -1.97 -31.22
C SER A 349 -0.28 -2.39 -30.04
N GLU A 350 -0.25 -1.64 -28.93
CA GLU A 350 -1.12 -1.86 -27.78
C GLU A 350 -2.54 -1.43 -28.09
N ASN A 351 -2.73 -0.29 -28.77
CA ASN A 351 -4.05 0.12 -29.23
C ASN A 351 -4.63 -0.88 -30.22
N ILE A 352 -3.87 -1.32 -31.23
CA ILE A 352 -4.32 -2.36 -32.16
C ILE A 352 -4.67 -3.66 -31.42
N ARG A 353 -3.88 -4.07 -30.42
CA ARG A 353 -4.22 -5.22 -29.58
C ARG A 353 -5.50 -5.00 -28.77
N ARG A 354 -5.69 -3.81 -28.20
CA ARG A 354 -6.91 -3.46 -27.47
C ARG A 354 -8.14 -3.46 -28.38
N ASP A 355 -8.01 -2.94 -29.59
CA ASP A 355 -9.09 -2.89 -30.58
C ASP A 355 -9.43 -4.30 -31.08
N ASN A 356 -8.43 -5.12 -31.40
CA ASN A 356 -8.61 -6.50 -31.87
C ASN A 356 -9.14 -7.45 -30.78
N PHE A 357 -8.84 -7.16 -29.51
CA PHE A 357 -9.27 -7.96 -28.35
C PHE A 357 -10.12 -7.12 -27.39
N ALA A 358 -11.06 -6.35 -27.94
CA ALA A 358 -12.02 -5.59 -27.16
C ALA A 358 -12.79 -6.53 -26.21
N GLY A 359 -12.76 -6.24 -24.90
CA GLY A 359 -13.43 -7.02 -23.86
C GLY A 359 -12.52 -7.97 -23.05
N ASN A 360 -11.31 -8.30 -23.52
CA ASN A 360 -10.34 -9.09 -22.74
C ASN A 360 -9.47 -8.24 -21.81
N PHE A 361 -9.37 -6.93 -22.10
CA PHE A 361 -8.55 -5.99 -21.34
C PHE A 361 -9.46 -4.97 -20.67
N VAL A 362 -9.43 -4.94 -19.34
CA VAL A 362 -10.09 -3.89 -18.56
C VAL A 362 -9.01 -2.91 -18.10
N ASP A 363 -9.09 -1.68 -18.58
CA ASP A 363 -8.17 -0.64 -18.14
C ASP A 363 -8.45 -0.29 -16.67
N LEU A 364 -7.43 -0.42 -15.83
CA LEU A 364 -7.55 -0.16 -14.38
C LEU A 364 -8.06 1.26 -14.07
N LYS A 365 -7.75 2.21 -14.95
CA LYS A 365 -8.25 3.60 -14.83
C LYS A 365 -9.75 3.69 -15.06
N ASP A 366 -10.26 2.94 -16.03
CA ASP A 366 -11.69 2.90 -16.34
C ASP A 366 -12.45 2.17 -15.24
N LEU A 367 -11.85 1.15 -14.62
CA LEU A 367 -12.41 0.49 -13.46
C LEU A 367 -12.54 1.45 -12.25
N ASP A 368 -11.53 2.27 -12.02
CA ASP A 368 -11.52 3.28 -10.96
C ASP A 368 -12.55 4.40 -11.19
N THR A 369 -12.74 4.85 -12.43
CA THR A 369 -13.78 5.83 -12.76
C THR A 369 -15.17 5.22 -12.59
N LEU A 370 -15.37 4.00 -13.09
CA LEU A 370 -16.65 3.29 -12.99
C LEU A 370 -17.01 2.98 -11.52
N ALA A 371 -16.03 2.63 -10.69
CA ALA A 371 -16.22 2.47 -9.25
C ALA A 371 -16.61 3.79 -8.55
N LYS A 372 -15.99 4.91 -8.93
CA LYS A 372 -16.33 6.24 -8.39
C LYS A 372 -17.73 6.67 -8.81
N ASP A 373 -18.11 6.42 -10.05
CA ASP A 373 -19.44 6.78 -10.55
C ASP A 373 -20.52 5.91 -9.90
N LYS A 374 -20.28 4.60 -9.74
CA LYS A 374 -21.18 3.73 -8.96
C LYS A 374 -21.33 4.18 -7.51
N ALA A 375 -20.24 4.63 -6.88
CA ALA A 375 -20.31 5.19 -5.52
C ALA A 375 -21.10 6.50 -5.45
N ARG A 376 -21.05 7.33 -6.51
CA ARG A 376 -21.87 8.55 -6.61
C ARG A 376 -23.34 8.22 -6.79
N GLU A 377 -23.67 7.29 -7.67
CA GLU A 377 -25.04 6.79 -7.89
C GLU A 377 -25.63 6.24 -6.59
N GLN A 378 -24.89 5.38 -5.87
CA GLN A 378 -25.34 4.86 -4.58
C GLN A 378 -25.62 5.97 -3.57
N ARG A 379 -24.74 6.98 -3.48
CA ARG A 379 -24.97 8.14 -2.60
C ARG A 379 -26.23 8.93 -2.99
N GLN A 380 -26.49 9.07 -4.30
CA GLN A 380 -27.71 9.72 -4.78
C GLN A 380 -28.94 8.88 -4.43
N GLN A 381 -28.91 7.57 -4.66
CA GLN A 381 -29.98 6.65 -4.28
C GLN A 381 -30.28 6.71 -2.78
N PHE A 382 -29.26 6.75 -1.92
CA PHE A 382 -29.45 6.91 -0.48
C PHE A 382 -30.09 8.26 -0.13
N LYS A 383 -29.64 9.36 -0.75
CA LYS A 383 -30.25 10.68 -0.53
C LYS A 383 -31.71 10.71 -0.96
N GLU A 384 -32.04 10.14 -2.11
CA GLU A 384 -33.41 10.03 -2.59
C GLU A 384 -34.26 9.14 -1.69
N ALA A 385 -33.73 8.01 -1.21
CA ALA A 385 -34.43 7.14 -0.28
C ALA A 385 -34.73 7.86 1.04
N ILE A 386 -33.78 8.63 1.57
CA ILE A 386 -33.98 9.46 2.76
C ILE A 386 -35.04 10.53 2.49
N ALA A 387 -35.01 11.19 1.33
CA ALA A 387 -36.01 12.20 0.96
C ALA A 387 -37.42 11.61 0.86
N ARG A 388 -37.57 10.46 0.17
CA ARG A 388 -38.84 9.73 0.09
C ARG A 388 -39.33 9.27 1.46
N ASN A 389 -38.43 8.81 2.34
CA ASN A 389 -38.81 8.42 3.71
C ASN A 389 -39.28 9.63 4.51
N ARG A 390 -38.56 10.75 4.43
CA ARG A 390 -38.96 12.01 5.07
C ARG A 390 -40.33 12.48 4.57
N GLU A 391 -40.57 12.42 3.27
CA GLU A 391 -41.87 12.75 2.68
C GLU A 391 -42.98 11.83 3.22
N LYS A 392 -42.75 10.50 3.26
CA LYS A 392 -43.69 9.55 3.85
C LYS A 392 -43.99 9.84 5.32
N LEU A 393 -42.96 10.19 6.11
CA LEU A 393 -43.14 10.55 7.52
C LEU A 393 -43.91 11.85 7.67
N LEU A 394 -43.65 12.86 6.83
CA LEU A 394 -44.40 14.11 6.84
C LEU A 394 -45.85 13.91 6.40
N ALA A 395 -46.10 13.09 5.38
CA ALA A 395 -47.45 12.73 4.95
C ALA A 395 -48.20 11.95 6.05
N ALA A 396 -47.54 10.97 6.69
CA ALA A 396 -48.11 10.25 7.82
C ALA A 396 -48.35 11.16 9.03
N ALA A 397 -47.48 12.15 9.27
CA ALA A 397 -47.67 13.15 10.31
C ALA A 397 -48.85 14.09 10.00
N ALA A 398 -49.04 14.48 8.74
CA ALA A 398 -50.17 15.28 8.30
C ALA A 398 -51.51 14.51 8.37
N LEU A 399 -51.48 13.19 8.14
CA LEU A 399 -52.65 12.32 8.28
C LEU A 399 -53.00 11.98 9.73
N ARG A 400 -52.10 12.25 10.69
CA ARG A 400 -52.42 12.04 12.11
C ARG A 400 -53.48 13.06 12.52
N PRO A 401 -54.62 12.62 13.09
CA PRO A 401 -55.66 13.54 13.51
C PRO A 401 -55.10 14.48 14.57
N SER A 402 -55.40 15.77 14.41
CA SER A 402 -54.94 16.80 15.33
C SER A 402 -55.51 16.57 16.72
N LEU A 403 -54.88 17.17 17.74
CA LEU A 403 -55.37 17.05 19.11
C LEU A 403 -56.83 17.52 19.23
N MET A 404 -57.19 18.60 18.53
CA MET A 404 -58.55 19.13 18.48
C MET A 404 -59.53 18.17 17.79
N GLU A 405 -59.12 17.51 16.70
CA GLU A 405 -59.92 16.47 16.04
C GLU A 405 -60.12 15.23 16.93
N ARG A 406 -59.09 14.85 17.69
CA ARG A 406 -59.20 13.76 18.69
C ARG A 406 -60.15 14.13 19.83
N PHE A 407 -60.10 15.36 20.33
CA PHE A 407 -61.03 15.81 21.35
C PHE A 407 -62.48 15.85 20.84
N THR A 408 -62.72 16.41 19.65
CA THR A 408 -64.09 16.47 19.10
C THR A 408 -64.66 15.07 18.82
N THR A 409 -63.84 14.12 18.34
CA THR A 409 -64.27 12.73 18.17
C THR A 409 -64.52 12.02 19.50
N THR A 410 -63.73 12.30 20.53
CA THR A 410 -63.94 11.76 21.90
C THR A 410 -65.23 12.29 22.51
N VAL A 411 -65.47 13.61 22.41
CA VAL A 411 -66.72 14.24 22.85
C VAL A 411 -67.92 13.63 22.12
N LYS A 412 -67.86 13.46 20.80
CA LYS A 412 -68.94 12.80 20.03
C LYS A 412 -69.17 11.36 20.49
N ARG A 413 -68.11 10.59 20.75
CA ARG A 413 -68.24 9.22 21.28
C ARG A 413 -68.88 9.22 22.66
N GLU A 414 -68.48 10.13 23.54
CA GLU A 414 -69.10 10.28 24.86
C GLU A 414 -70.57 10.68 24.76
N THR A 415 -70.95 11.57 23.83
CA THR A 415 -72.37 11.90 23.61
C THR A 415 -73.16 10.71 23.09
N HIS A 416 -72.61 9.92 22.16
CA HIS A 416 -73.28 8.69 21.69
C HIS A 416 -73.38 7.64 22.79
N HIS A 417 -72.35 7.52 23.64
CA HIS A 417 -72.36 6.63 24.79
C HIS A 417 -73.42 7.05 25.81
N ARG A 418 -73.53 8.35 26.13
CA ARG A 418 -74.58 8.89 26.99
C ARG A 418 -75.96 8.64 26.40
N ALA A 419 -76.18 8.94 25.11
CA ALA A 419 -77.46 8.68 24.44
C ALA A 419 -77.82 7.19 24.40
N ALA A 420 -76.84 6.30 24.22
CA ALA A 420 -77.06 4.86 24.27
C ALA A 420 -77.41 4.39 25.69
N LEU A 421 -76.71 4.88 26.72
CA LEU A 421 -77.05 4.60 28.12
C LEU A 421 -78.43 5.14 28.47
N GLU A 422 -78.76 6.35 28.05
CA GLU A 422 -80.07 6.95 28.25
C GLU A 422 -81.16 6.14 27.56
N ALA A 423 -80.93 5.65 26.34
CA ALA A 423 -81.87 4.75 25.67
C ALA A 423 -82.00 3.39 26.38
N VAL A 424 -80.91 2.84 26.93
CA VAL A 424 -80.96 1.62 27.75
C VAL A 424 -81.74 1.88 29.03
N VAL A 425 -81.51 3.01 29.71
CA VAL A 425 -82.25 3.41 30.90
C VAL A 425 -83.72 3.60 30.57
N LYS A 426 -84.08 4.34 29.51
CA LYS A 426 -85.47 4.47 29.05
C LYS A 426 -86.09 3.12 28.75
N THR A 427 -85.43 2.26 27.97
CA THR A 427 -86.02 0.96 27.59
C THR A 427 -86.16 -0.05 28.73
N VAL A 428 -85.26 -0.04 29.71
CA VAL A 428 -85.30 -0.92 30.87
C VAL A 428 -86.22 -0.35 31.95
N PHE A 429 -86.07 0.93 32.28
CA PHE A 429 -86.85 1.56 33.34
C PHE A 429 -88.27 1.93 32.89
N GLU A 430 -88.55 2.45 31.68
CA GLU A 430 -89.94 2.75 31.28
C GLU A 430 -90.84 1.51 31.22
N LYS A 431 -90.27 0.34 30.87
CA LYS A 431 -91.02 -0.92 30.81
C LYS A 431 -91.23 -1.55 32.19
N ASP A 432 -90.29 -1.35 33.11
CA ASP A 432 -90.27 -2.00 34.43
C ASP A 432 -90.44 -1.03 35.62
N LEU A 433 -90.80 0.23 35.41
CA LEU A 433 -91.06 1.22 36.49
C LEU A 433 -92.11 0.71 37.50
N SER A 434 -93.08 -0.08 37.04
CA SER A 434 -94.08 -0.73 37.90
C SER A 434 -93.55 -1.95 38.65
N ALA A 435 -92.53 -2.64 38.13
CA ALA A 435 -91.87 -3.79 38.75
C ALA A 435 -90.76 -3.37 39.75
N LEU A 436 -90.21 -2.16 39.60
CA LEU A 436 -89.19 -1.56 40.47
C LEU A 436 -89.77 -0.79 41.66
N LYS A 437 -91.10 -0.69 41.76
CA LYS A 437 -91.81 -0.07 42.88
C LYS A 437 -91.59 -0.87 44.17
N GLY A 438 -90.71 -0.37 45.03
CA GLY A 438 -90.32 -0.99 46.31
C GLY A 438 -88.89 -1.51 46.38
N ILE A 439 -88.12 -1.46 45.29
CA ILE A 439 -86.69 -1.81 45.26
C ILE A 439 -85.82 -0.55 45.33
N LEU A 440 -86.23 0.54 44.67
CA LEU A 440 -85.59 1.85 44.79
C LEU A 440 -86.11 2.60 46.02
N THR A 441 -85.26 3.38 46.68
CA THR A 441 -85.67 4.34 47.72
C THR A 441 -86.54 5.44 47.11
N ASP A 442 -87.40 6.06 47.92
CA ASP A 442 -88.37 7.06 47.45
C ASP A 442 -87.69 8.21 46.66
N ASP A 443 -86.49 8.62 47.09
CA ASP A 443 -85.68 9.67 46.43
C ASP A 443 -85.20 9.26 45.01
N GLU A 444 -84.87 7.99 44.79
CA GLU A 444 -84.41 7.47 43.50
C GLU A 444 -85.59 7.24 42.54
N GLN A 445 -86.76 6.90 43.08
CA GLN A 445 -88.00 6.82 42.29
C GLN A 445 -88.43 8.20 41.82
N GLU A 446 -88.32 9.23 42.67
CA GLU A 446 -88.65 10.61 42.30
C GLU A 446 -87.74 11.12 41.18
N LEU A 447 -86.43 10.84 41.25
CA LEU A 447 -85.46 11.22 40.21
C LEU A 447 -85.71 10.51 38.86
N ALA A 448 -86.07 9.21 38.88
CA ALA A 448 -86.39 8.46 37.68
C ALA A 448 -87.70 8.95 37.04
N VAL A 449 -88.70 9.31 37.86
CA VAL A 449 -89.96 9.90 37.40
C VAL A 449 -89.72 11.30 36.83
N GLU A 450 -88.89 12.12 37.47
CA GLU A 450 -88.53 13.47 37.01
C GLU A 450 -87.82 13.42 35.65
N MET A 451 -86.90 12.47 35.45
CA MET A 451 -86.24 12.27 34.15
C MET A 451 -87.19 11.84 33.02
N VAL A 452 -88.20 11.02 33.33
CA VAL A 452 -89.22 10.60 32.35
C VAL A 452 -90.25 11.72 32.09
N ALA A 453 -90.60 12.50 33.12
CA ALA A 453 -91.53 13.62 33.01
C ALA A 453 -90.95 14.79 32.20
N ALA A 454 -89.68 15.14 32.41
CA ALA A 454 -88.99 16.21 31.69
C ALA A 454 -88.95 15.98 30.16
N ASP A 455 -88.97 14.73 29.70
CA ASP A 455 -89.03 14.40 28.27
C ASP A 455 -90.45 14.39 27.69
N ASN A 456 -91.48 14.09 28.49
CA ASN A 456 -92.87 14.23 28.05
C ASN A 456 -93.26 15.71 27.87
N GLU A 457 -92.69 16.62 28.65
CA GLU A 457 -92.88 18.06 28.45
C GLU A 457 -92.18 18.58 27.18
N ASN A 458 -91.03 18.00 26.80
CA ASN A 458 -90.31 18.38 25.57
C ASN A 458 -90.94 17.81 24.29
N ASN A 459 -91.56 16.61 24.34
CA ASN A 459 -92.27 16.02 23.20
C ASN A 459 -93.67 16.60 22.95
N GLY A 460 -94.25 17.33 23.93
CA GLY A 460 -95.55 17.97 23.79
C GLY A 460 -95.53 19.30 23.02
N ASN A 461 -94.36 19.91 22.81
CA ASN A 461 -94.24 21.29 22.32
C ASN A 461 -93.80 21.41 20.84
N SER A 462 -93.78 20.30 20.09
CA SER A 462 -93.38 20.29 18.66
C SER A 462 -94.49 19.85 17.70
N ALA A 463 -95.76 19.80 18.14
CA ALA A 463 -96.90 19.36 17.33
C ALA A 463 -97.82 20.48 16.83
N ASP A 464 -97.53 21.76 17.13
CA ASP A 464 -98.31 22.93 16.68
C ASP A 464 -97.42 23.98 15.96
N ALA A 465 -96.66 23.53 14.97
CA ALA A 465 -95.99 24.43 14.02
C ALA A 465 -95.86 23.77 12.64
N ASP A 466 -97.00 23.63 11.97
CA ASP A 466 -97.12 23.62 10.51
C ASP A 466 -97.93 24.85 10.07
#